data_AF-A0A221KDS6-F1
#
_entry.id   AF-A0A221KDS6-F1
#
_cell.length_a   1.000
_cell.length_b   1.000
_cell.length_c   1.000
_cell.angle_alpha   90.00
_cell.angle_beta   90.00
_cell.angle_gamma   90.00
#
_symmetry.space_group_name_H-M   'P 1'
#
loop_
_entity.id
_entity.type
_entity.pdbx_description
1 polymer ?
#
loop_
_entity_poly.entity_id
_entity_poly.type
_entity_poly.pdbx_seq_one_letter_code
_entity_poly.pdbx_strand_id
1 'polypeptide(L)'
;MTMRNIRAGLIVALGSWVALSAWADGGEREERQRVPVLPAYQQECAACHVAFPARGLPVVSWQRLMANLPKHFGTDASLDAKTTADITQYLVTNAASGRRAKDTPPEDRLTRAAWFLREHDEIAADVWKRASIGKASNCAACHQGAPQGRFSEHDVRIPAK
;
A
#
# COMPACT_ATOMS: atom_id res chain seq x y z
N MET A 1 70.61 -5.90 -38.23
CA MET A 1 69.26 -5.40 -38.55
C MET A 1 68.39 -5.65 -37.32
N THR A 2 68.27 -4.65 -36.45
CA THR A 2 67.51 -4.72 -35.19
C THR A 2 67.09 -3.31 -34.80
N MET A 3 65.78 -3.15 -34.60
CA MET A 3 65.04 -1.91 -34.39
C MET A 3 65.33 -1.27 -33.02
N ARG A 4 65.27 0.06 -32.91
CA ARG A 4 64.70 0.72 -31.71
C ARG A 4 64.26 2.16 -31.99
N ASN A 5 62.94 2.36 -32.15
CA ASN A 5 62.29 3.68 -32.13
C ASN A 5 61.94 4.04 -30.68
N ILE A 6 62.20 5.30 -30.27
CA ILE A 6 61.78 5.85 -28.98
C ILE A 6 60.95 7.13 -29.21
N ARG A 7 59.64 6.95 -29.03
CA ARG A 7 58.60 7.76 -28.36
C ARG A 7 58.75 9.29 -28.25
N ALA A 8 57.70 10.00 -28.67
CA ALA A 8 57.11 11.10 -27.89
C ALA A 8 55.60 11.11 -28.12
N GLY A 9 54.83 10.80 -27.06
CA GLY A 9 53.38 10.74 -27.09
C GLY A 9 52.75 12.09 -26.71
N LEU A 10 51.68 12.45 -27.41
CA LEU A 10 50.76 13.50 -27.00
C LEU A 10 49.56 12.84 -26.32
N ILE A 11 49.39 13.09 -25.02
CA ILE A 11 48.19 12.71 -24.27
C ILE A 11 47.22 13.89 -24.37
N VAL A 12 46.15 13.75 -25.15
CA VAL A 12 44.99 14.64 -25.09
C VAL A 12 44.00 14.02 -24.11
N ALA A 13 43.82 14.66 -22.96
CA ALA A 13 42.85 14.26 -21.95
C ALA A 13 41.43 14.57 -22.43
N LEU A 14 40.64 13.54 -22.71
CA LEU A 14 39.20 13.64 -22.90
C LEU A 14 38.53 13.70 -21.51
N GLY A 15 38.00 14.86 -21.15
CA GLY A 15 37.18 15.03 -19.96
C GLY A 15 35.85 14.31 -20.11
N SER A 16 35.69 13.17 -19.44
CA SER A 16 34.43 12.45 -19.33
C SER A 16 33.48 13.21 -18.40
N TRP A 17 32.44 13.82 -18.96
CA TRP A 17 31.30 14.33 -18.20
C TRP A 17 30.50 13.13 -17.67
N VAL A 18 30.70 12.79 -16.41
CA VAL A 18 29.79 11.90 -15.68
C VAL A 18 28.60 12.75 -15.25
N ALA A 19 27.54 12.74 -16.05
CA ALA A 19 26.23 13.18 -15.59
C ALA A 19 25.72 12.14 -14.58
N LEU A 20 25.74 12.51 -13.30
CA LEU A 20 25.05 11.79 -12.24
C LEU A 20 23.56 11.80 -12.56
N SER A 21 23.03 10.69 -13.08
CA SER A 21 21.59 10.46 -13.04
C SER A 21 21.21 10.30 -11.57
N ALA A 22 20.59 11.33 -11.00
CA ALA A 22 19.88 11.21 -9.73
C ALA A 22 18.57 10.46 -10.03
N TRP A 23 18.54 9.15 -9.74
CA TRP A 23 17.33 8.36 -9.85
C TRP A 23 16.46 8.63 -8.61
N ALA A 24 15.26 9.15 -8.85
CA ALA A 24 14.23 9.29 -7.83
C ALA A 24 13.47 7.97 -7.68
N ASP A 25 14.04 7.00 -6.96
CA ASP A 25 13.51 5.62 -6.82
C ASP A 25 12.41 5.51 -5.74
N GLY A 26 11.40 6.38 -5.78
CA GLY A 26 10.24 6.27 -4.88
C GLY A 26 9.39 5.03 -5.17
N GLY A 27 9.16 4.73 -6.46
CA GLY A 27 8.28 3.65 -6.90
C GLY A 27 8.86 2.24 -6.73
N GLU A 28 10.18 2.08 -6.90
CA GLU A 28 10.84 0.76 -6.85
C GLU A 28 10.83 0.17 -5.43
N ARG A 29 10.88 1.04 -4.41
CA ARG A 29 10.85 0.63 -3.00
C ARG A 29 9.46 0.16 -2.56
N GLU A 30 8.40 0.75 -3.13
CA GLU A 30 7.00 0.38 -2.85
C GLU A 30 6.64 -0.98 -3.48
N GLU A 31 7.15 -1.26 -4.67
CA GLU A 31 6.96 -2.54 -5.36
C GLU A 31 7.70 -3.70 -4.67
N ARG A 32 8.92 -3.46 -4.18
CA ARG A 32 9.73 -4.47 -3.47
C ARG A 32 9.18 -4.86 -2.08
N GLN A 33 8.15 -4.16 -1.58
CA GLN A 33 7.51 -4.42 -0.28
C GLN A 33 6.11 -5.05 -0.39
N ARG A 34 5.66 -5.47 -1.59
CA ARG A 34 4.36 -6.14 -1.74
C ARG A 34 4.40 -7.54 -1.15
N VAL A 35 3.68 -7.72 -0.04
CA VAL A 35 3.32 -9.02 0.52
C VAL A 35 2.57 -9.82 -0.55
N PRO A 36 2.94 -11.08 -0.83
CA PRO A 36 2.16 -11.94 -1.72
C PRO A 36 0.70 -12.02 -1.27
N VAL A 37 -0.24 -11.67 -2.14
CA VAL A 37 -1.66 -11.65 -1.79
C VAL A 37 -2.21 -13.08 -1.85
N LEU A 38 -2.85 -13.53 -0.77
CA LEU A 38 -3.58 -14.79 -0.76
C LEU A 38 -4.78 -14.68 -1.73
N PRO A 39 -4.93 -15.56 -2.74
CA PRO A 39 -6.04 -15.47 -3.71
C PRO A 39 -7.42 -15.48 -3.05
N ALA A 40 -7.63 -16.33 -2.06
CA ALA A 40 -8.90 -16.37 -1.30
C ALA A 40 -9.18 -15.05 -0.56
N TYR A 41 -8.14 -14.37 -0.03
CA TYR A 41 -8.33 -13.07 0.59
C TYR A 41 -8.81 -12.03 -0.43
N GLN A 42 -8.20 -12.00 -1.62
CA GLN A 42 -8.64 -11.09 -2.68
C GLN A 42 -10.06 -11.41 -3.14
N GLN A 43 -10.41 -12.68 -3.31
CA GLN A 43 -11.74 -13.09 -3.78
C GLN A 43 -12.84 -12.71 -2.78
N GLU A 44 -12.66 -13.08 -1.51
CA GLU A 44 -13.70 -12.89 -0.49
C GLU A 44 -13.74 -11.46 0.05
N CYS A 45 -12.57 -10.87 0.36
CA CYS A 45 -12.51 -9.57 1.00
C CYS A 45 -12.52 -8.40 0.01
N ALA A 46 -12.59 -8.67 -1.31
CA ALA A 46 -12.85 -7.66 -2.33
C ALA A 46 -14.31 -7.62 -2.84
N ALA A 47 -15.20 -8.45 -2.26
CA ALA A 47 -16.58 -8.60 -2.78
C ALA A 47 -17.47 -7.36 -2.56
N CYS A 48 -17.20 -6.54 -1.53
CA CYS A 48 -18.02 -5.36 -1.19
C CYS A 48 -17.23 -4.04 -1.13
N HIS A 49 -15.92 -4.11 -0.90
CA HIS A 49 -14.99 -2.98 -0.89
C HIS A 49 -13.65 -3.50 -1.43
N VAL A 50 -12.63 -2.65 -1.62
CA VAL A 50 -11.30 -3.17 -1.98
C VAL A 50 -10.75 -4.07 -0.88
N ALA A 51 -10.00 -5.11 -1.23
CA ALA A 51 -9.27 -5.89 -0.23
C ALA A 51 -8.23 -4.97 0.43
N PHE A 52 -8.46 -4.59 1.69
CA PHE A 52 -7.59 -3.65 2.39
C PHE A 52 -6.16 -4.24 2.55
N PRO A 53 -5.12 -3.40 2.60
CA PRO A 53 -3.79 -3.92 2.86
C PRO A 53 -3.71 -4.55 4.26
N ALA A 54 -3.22 -5.79 4.38
CA ALA A 54 -3.09 -6.48 5.68
C ALA A 54 -2.30 -5.65 6.71
N ARG A 55 -1.28 -4.92 6.26
CA ARG A 55 -0.50 -3.97 7.08
C ARG A 55 -1.28 -2.75 7.61
N GLY A 56 -2.54 -2.60 7.23
CA GLY A 56 -3.38 -1.44 7.58
C GLY A 56 -3.95 -1.50 9.00
N LEU A 57 -4.03 -2.69 9.60
CA LEU A 57 -4.54 -2.91 10.95
C LEU A 57 -3.60 -3.80 11.77
N PRO A 58 -3.57 -3.64 13.12
CA PRO A 58 -2.83 -4.54 14.00
C PRO A 58 -3.51 -5.92 14.08
N VAL A 59 -2.74 -6.93 14.52
CA VAL A 59 -3.20 -8.32 14.69
C VAL A 59 -4.53 -8.40 15.44
N VAL A 60 -4.65 -7.67 16.55
CA VAL A 60 -5.84 -7.70 17.42
C VAL A 60 -7.11 -7.23 16.71
N SER A 61 -7.02 -6.25 15.81
CA SER A 61 -8.16 -5.79 15.02
C SER A 61 -8.58 -6.83 14.00
N TRP A 62 -7.63 -7.42 13.28
CA TRP A 62 -7.93 -8.48 12.31
C TRP A 62 -8.58 -9.69 12.98
N GLN A 63 -8.08 -10.12 14.14
CA GLN A 63 -8.67 -11.23 14.89
C GLN A 63 -10.12 -10.95 15.28
N ARG A 64 -10.43 -9.75 15.78
CA ARG A 64 -11.80 -9.36 16.16
C ARG A 64 -12.74 -9.30 14.96
N LEU A 65 -12.27 -8.74 13.83
CA LEU A 65 -13.06 -8.66 12.61
C LEU A 65 -13.38 -10.06 12.06
N MET A 66 -12.37 -10.93 11.95
CA MET A 66 -12.55 -12.28 11.41
C MET A 66 -13.37 -13.18 12.33
N ALA A 67 -13.35 -12.96 13.65
CA ALA A 67 -14.18 -13.68 14.60
C ALA A 67 -15.66 -13.25 14.59
N ASN A 68 -16.01 -12.14 13.93
CA ASN A 68 -17.36 -11.57 13.97
C ASN A 68 -17.86 -11.12 12.58
N LEU A 69 -17.48 -11.86 11.53
CA LEU A 69 -17.94 -11.65 10.15
C LEU A 69 -19.48 -11.61 9.98
N PRO A 70 -20.31 -12.35 10.75
CA PRO A 70 -21.76 -12.22 10.68
C PRO A 70 -22.30 -10.81 11.00
N LYS A 71 -21.49 -9.98 11.69
CA LYS A 71 -21.84 -8.61 12.08
C LYS A 71 -20.84 -7.60 11.54
N HIS A 72 -20.39 -7.81 10.31
CA HIS A 72 -19.38 -6.98 9.65
C HIS A 72 -19.98 -5.63 9.19
N PHE A 73 -20.03 -4.67 10.11
CA PHE A 73 -20.44 -3.28 9.86
C PHE A 73 -21.84 -3.10 9.24
N GLY A 74 -22.78 -3.97 9.63
CA GLY A 74 -24.17 -3.95 9.14
C GLY A 74 -24.44 -4.93 8.00
N THR A 75 -23.43 -5.69 7.58
CA THR A 75 -23.55 -6.77 6.59
C THR A 75 -23.07 -8.09 7.21
N ASP A 76 -23.68 -9.20 6.80
CA ASP A 76 -23.15 -10.53 7.06
C ASP A 76 -22.09 -10.86 6.01
N ALA A 77 -20.84 -10.98 6.43
CA ALA A 77 -19.69 -11.32 5.59
C ALA A 77 -19.14 -12.72 5.93
N SER A 78 -19.98 -13.61 6.48
CA SER A 78 -19.57 -14.95 6.91
C SER A 78 -19.03 -15.77 5.74
N LEU A 79 -17.99 -16.54 6.04
CA LEU A 79 -17.36 -17.49 5.13
C LEU A 79 -17.38 -18.88 5.78
N ASP A 80 -17.05 -19.93 5.02
CA ASP A 80 -16.85 -21.25 5.62
C ASP A 80 -15.62 -21.24 6.56
N ALA A 81 -15.64 -22.14 7.54
CA ALA A 81 -14.64 -22.16 8.61
C ALA A 81 -13.20 -22.31 8.12
N LYS A 82 -12.98 -23.05 7.02
CA LYS A 82 -11.64 -23.23 6.47
C LYS A 82 -11.15 -21.92 5.85
N THR A 83 -11.98 -21.29 5.01
CA THR A 83 -11.64 -20.02 4.37
C THR A 83 -11.43 -18.91 5.41
N THR A 84 -12.28 -18.83 6.45
CA THR A 84 -12.08 -17.91 7.58
C THR A 84 -10.72 -18.13 8.26
N ALA A 85 -10.34 -19.37 8.54
CA ALA A 85 -9.07 -19.67 9.18
C ALA A 85 -7.86 -19.29 8.31
N ASP A 86 -7.88 -19.64 7.02
CA ASP A 86 -6.81 -19.35 6.06
C ASP A 86 -6.62 -17.83 5.89
N ILE A 87 -7.71 -17.08 5.73
CA ILE A 87 -7.68 -15.61 5.63
C ILE A 87 -7.22 -14.98 6.95
N THR A 88 -7.69 -15.47 8.09
CA THR A 88 -7.25 -14.97 9.40
C THR A 88 -5.74 -15.13 9.56
N GLN A 89 -5.20 -16.31 9.23
CA GLN A 89 -3.77 -16.57 9.31
C GLN A 89 -2.97 -15.63 8.40
N TYR A 90 -3.44 -15.41 7.17
CA TYR A 90 -2.83 -14.46 6.25
C TYR A 90 -2.80 -13.03 6.81
N LEU A 91 -3.94 -12.55 7.33
CA LEU A 91 -4.07 -11.19 7.86
C LEU A 91 -3.20 -10.97 9.10
N VAL A 92 -3.16 -11.92 10.04
CA VAL A 92 -2.34 -11.78 11.25
C VAL A 92 -0.84 -11.87 10.96
N THR A 93 -0.44 -12.72 10.01
CA THR A 93 0.98 -12.87 9.61
C THR A 93 1.51 -11.59 8.97
N ASN A 94 0.66 -10.88 8.23
CA ASN A 94 1.02 -9.71 7.45
C ASN A 94 0.45 -8.40 8.03
N ALA A 95 0.02 -8.44 9.30
CA ALA A 95 -0.58 -7.30 9.99
C ALA A 95 0.41 -6.13 10.14
N ALA A 96 -0.11 -4.99 10.57
CA ALA A 96 0.73 -3.85 10.91
C ALA A 96 1.81 -4.25 11.94
N SER A 97 3.03 -3.72 11.77
CA SER A 97 4.16 -3.91 12.67
C SER A 97 4.73 -2.56 13.15
N GLY A 98 5.65 -2.60 14.12
CA GLY A 98 6.33 -1.41 14.62
C GLY A 98 5.37 -0.39 15.26
N ARG A 99 5.54 0.90 14.93
CA ARG A 99 4.72 1.99 15.51
C ARG A 99 3.23 1.86 15.13
N ARG A 100 2.91 1.42 13.91
CA ARG A 100 1.53 1.29 13.45
C ARG A 100 0.75 0.18 14.18
N ALA A 101 1.45 -0.81 14.75
CA ALA A 101 0.83 -1.90 15.49
C ALA A 101 0.38 -1.53 16.92
N LYS A 102 0.87 -0.40 17.45
CA LYS A 102 0.65 -0.02 18.86
C LYS A 102 -0.76 0.55 19.10
N ASP A 103 -1.35 1.15 18.08
CA ASP A 103 -2.63 1.82 18.18
C ASP A 103 -3.72 0.95 17.54
N THR A 104 -4.63 0.44 18.36
CA THR A 104 -5.84 -0.23 17.88
C THR A 104 -6.88 0.84 17.52
N PRO A 105 -7.31 0.96 16.26
CA PRO A 105 -8.29 1.97 15.89
C PRO A 105 -9.65 1.72 16.56
N PRO A 106 -10.42 2.78 16.88
CA PRO A 106 -11.79 2.63 17.33
C PRO A 106 -12.62 1.78 16.36
N GLU A 107 -13.39 0.83 16.91
CA GLU A 107 -14.22 -0.13 16.16
C GLU A 107 -13.46 -0.96 15.12
N ASP A 108 -12.14 -1.12 15.27
CA ASP A 108 -11.28 -1.85 14.33
C ASP A 108 -11.34 -1.30 12.88
N ARG A 109 -11.70 -0.02 12.73
CA ARG A 109 -11.83 0.64 11.41
C ARG A 109 -10.50 1.23 10.95
N LEU A 110 -10.02 0.76 9.80
CA LEU A 110 -8.78 1.26 9.17
C LEU A 110 -8.77 2.78 8.99
N THR A 111 -9.89 3.35 8.54
CA THR A 111 -10.03 4.81 8.30
C THR A 111 -10.02 5.65 9.58
N ARG A 112 -10.04 5.01 10.75
CA ARG A 112 -9.93 5.67 12.06
C ARG A 112 -8.58 5.43 12.73
N ALA A 113 -7.67 4.72 12.07
CA ALA A 113 -6.33 4.50 12.58
C ALA A 113 -5.54 5.82 12.56
N ALA A 114 -4.75 6.07 13.60
CA ALA A 114 -3.96 7.29 13.72
C ALA A 114 -3.01 7.48 12.53
N TRP A 115 -2.51 6.39 11.94
CA TRP A 115 -1.71 6.48 10.72
C TRP A 115 -2.54 6.97 9.53
N PHE A 116 -3.72 6.38 9.30
CA PHE A 116 -4.59 6.77 8.19
C PHE A 116 -4.94 8.24 8.25
N LEU A 117 -5.31 8.72 9.45
CA LEU A 117 -5.67 10.12 9.67
C LEU A 117 -4.50 11.07 9.37
N ARG A 118 -3.26 10.71 9.70
CA ARG A 118 -2.08 11.51 9.36
C ARG A 118 -1.74 11.49 7.87
N GLU A 119 -1.85 10.35 7.19
CA GLU A 119 -1.54 10.29 5.74
C GLU A 119 -2.59 11.04 4.90
N HIS A 120 -3.73 11.44 5.49
CA HIS A 120 -4.84 12.07 4.79
C HIS A 120 -5.25 13.43 5.40
N ASP A 121 -4.44 14.02 6.27
CA ASP A 121 -4.78 15.25 6.98
C ASP A 121 -4.79 16.50 6.09
N GLU A 122 -4.09 16.47 4.95
CA GLU A 122 -4.10 17.53 3.93
C GLU A 122 -5.37 17.54 3.08
N ILE A 123 -6.23 16.52 3.17
CA ILE A 123 -7.47 16.46 2.42
C ILE A 123 -8.55 17.28 3.13
N ALA A 124 -8.97 18.37 2.49
CA ALA A 124 -9.98 19.27 3.03
C ALA A 124 -11.30 18.56 3.38
N ALA A 125 -11.93 18.97 4.48
CA ALA A 125 -13.12 18.31 5.03
C ALA A 125 -14.34 18.31 4.07
N ASP A 126 -14.41 19.26 3.14
CA ASP A 126 -15.47 19.32 2.12
C ASP A 126 -15.25 18.30 0.99
N VAL A 127 -14.01 17.87 0.74
CA VAL A 127 -13.68 16.77 -0.18
C VAL A 127 -14.29 15.47 0.35
N TRP A 128 -14.11 15.17 1.63
CA TRP A 128 -14.68 13.96 2.25
C TRP A 128 -16.21 13.89 2.21
N LYS A 129 -16.89 15.02 2.01
CA LYS A 129 -18.36 15.11 1.89
C LYS A 129 -18.87 14.93 0.47
N ARG A 130 -17.99 14.80 -0.53
CA ARG A 130 -18.39 14.62 -1.94
C ARG A 130 -19.13 13.29 -2.14
N ALA A 131 -20.22 13.33 -2.88
CA ALA A 131 -21.00 12.14 -3.21
C ALA A 131 -20.17 11.13 -4.02
N SER A 132 -19.28 11.62 -4.89
CA SER A 132 -18.33 10.81 -5.66
C SER A 132 -17.33 10.01 -4.82
N ILE A 133 -17.07 10.42 -3.57
CA ILE A 133 -16.25 9.66 -2.63
C ILE A 133 -17.14 8.76 -1.77
N GLY A 134 -18.24 9.33 -1.25
CA GLY A 134 -19.21 8.64 -0.41
C GLY A 134 -18.70 8.38 1.00
N LYS A 135 -17.67 7.54 1.15
CA LYS A 135 -17.06 7.20 2.45
C LYS A 135 -15.54 7.12 2.33
N ALA A 136 -14.81 7.45 3.40
CA ALA A 136 -13.35 7.30 3.46
C ALA A 136 -12.87 5.86 3.23
N SER A 137 -13.72 4.86 3.44
CA SER A 137 -13.41 3.44 3.15
C SER A 137 -13.47 3.10 1.65
N ASN A 138 -13.99 3.99 0.81
CA ASN A 138 -14.00 3.83 -0.64
C ASN A 138 -12.64 4.25 -1.22
N CYS A 139 -11.58 3.50 -0.90
CA CYS A 139 -10.21 3.84 -1.29
C CYS A 139 -10.07 4.01 -2.81
N ALA A 140 -10.81 3.21 -3.59
CA ALA A 140 -10.80 3.24 -5.05
C ALA A 140 -11.34 4.55 -5.65
N ALA A 141 -12.10 5.35 -4.89
CA ALA A 141 -12.56 6.66 -5.35
C ALA A 141 -11.40 7.61 -5.63
N CYS A 142 -10.34 7.58 -4.82
CA CYS A 142 -9.18 8.45 -4.95
C CYS A 142 -7.93 7.70 -5.44
N HIS A 143 -7.74 6.46 -5.01
CA HIS A 143 -6.65 5.59 -5.43
C HIS A 143 -7.18 4.57 -6.45
N GLN A 144 -7.20 4.94 -7.74
CA GLN A 144 -7.77 4.08 -8.80
C GLN A 144 -7.09 2.69 -8.89
N GLY A 145 -5.83 2.59 -8.45
CA GLY A 145 -5.08 1.33 -8.37
C GLY A 145 -5.31 0.51 -7.09
N ALA A 146 -6.19 0.95 -6.18
CA ALA A 146 -6.46 0.27 -4.92
C ALA A 146 -6.93 -1.20 -5.07
N PRO A 147 -7.74 -1.58 -6.08
CA PRO A 147 -8.09 -2.98 -6.31
C PRO A 147 -6.88 -3.89 -6.57
N GLN A 148 -5.77 -3.32 -7.07
CA GLN A 148 -4.49 -4.02 -7.29
C GLN A 148 -3.49 -3.78 -6.14
N GLY A 149 -3.94 -3.21 -5.02
CA GLY A 149 -3.09 -2.92 -3.87
C GLY A 149 -2.15 -1.72 -4.03
N ARG A 150 -2.40 -0.84 -5.02
CA ARG A 150 -1.60 0.37 -5.26
C ARG A 150 -2.25 1.57 -4.58
N PHE A 151 -1.51 2.22 -3.68
CA PHE A 151 -1.99 3.35 -2.87
C PHE A 151 -1.03 4.56 -2.90
N SER A 152 -0.09 4.58 -3.84
CA SER A 152 0.87 5.66 -4.00
C SER A 152 0.18 7.02 -4.15
N GLU A 153 0.71 8.04 -3.48
CA GLU A 153 0.19 9.41 -3.55
C GLU A 153 0.30 10.02 -4.96
N HIS A 154 1.31 9.61 -5.74
CA HIS A 154 1.53 10.09 -7.10
C HIS A 154 0.40 9.71 -8.07
N ASP A 155 -0.27 8.59 -7.77
CA ASP A 155 -1.38 8.06 -8.57
C ASP A 155 -2.76 8.58 -8.09
N VAL A 156 -2.82 9.40 -7.04
CA VAL A 156 -4.09 9.88 -6.47
C VAL A 156 -4.81 10.79 -7.46
N ARG A 157 -6.10 10.54 -7.64
CA ARG A 157 -7.02 11.38 -8.42
C ARG A 157 -8.27 11.61 -7.58
N ILE A 158 -8.41 12.80 -7.01
CA ILE A 158 -9.60 13.15 -6.23
C ILE A 158 -10.74 13.51 -7.20
N PRO A 159 -11.85 12.75 -7.22
CA PRO A 159 -12.94 13.00 -8.14
C PRO A 159 -13.64 14.33 -7.80
N ALA A 160 -14.16 14.99 -8.83
CA ALA A 160 -15.04 16.15 -8.66
C ALA A 160 -16.33 15.77 -7.92
N LYS A 161 -17.11 16.78 -7.49
CA LYS A 161 -18.32 16.58 -6.68
C LYS A 161 -19.35 15.68 -7.35
#